data_AF-A0A2V8XKC6-F1
#
_entry.id   AF-A0A2V8XKC6-F1
#
_cell.length_a   1.000
_cell.length_b   1.000
_cell.length_c   1.000
_cell.angle_alpha   90.00
_cell.angle_beta   90.00
_cell.angle_gamma   90.00
#
_symmetry.space_group_name_H-M   'P 1'
#
loop_
_entity.id
_entity.type
_entity.pdbx_description
1 polymer ?
#
loop_
_entity_poly.entity_id
_entity_poly.type
_entity_poly.pdbx_seq_one_letter_code
_entity_poly.pdbx_strand_id
1 'polypeptide(L)'
;MKNIWYVVNIALVTLAFPGGYSSLSPEKLLNKNPDAIFCGVTLLLTPLFSIGSVGYSIRRWNHSRLARPTLSRNPFNWWHDPLQSLFISTCIAISTAIGSALRHPSLGSVGFWMVAFYSCVALGLLIGQILVYRIYRENIIAA
;
A
#
# COMPACT_ATOMS: atom_id res chain seq x y z
N MET A 1 10.05 3.73 -22.94
CA MET A 1 8.95 3.28 -22.04
C MET A 1 9.02 3.81 -20.60
N LYS A 2 10.16 4.32 -20.10
CA LYS A 2 10.29 4.86 -18.71
C LYS A 2 9.23 5.94 -18.36
N ASN A 3 8.88 6.80 -19.32
CA ASN A 3 7.91 7.87 -19.12
C ASN A 3 6.47 7.34 -18.95
N ILE A 4 6.13 6.19 -19.55
CA ILE A 4 4.79 5.61 -19.44
C ILE A 4 4.53 5.18 -17.99
N TRP A 5 5.47 4.44 -17.40
CA TRP A 5 5.33 4.00 -16.01
C TRP A 5 5.34 5.15 -15.02
N TYR A 6 6.07 6.22 -15.30
CA TYR A 6 6.01 7.45 -14.51
C TYR A 6 4.60 8.05 -14.49
N VAL A 7 4.00 8.23 -15.67
CA VAL A 7 2.62 8.73 -15.79
C VAL A 7 1.64 7.77 -15.11
N VAL A 8 1.78 6.46 -15.31
CA VAL A 8 0.92 5.44 -14.68
C VAL A 8 1.01 5.50 -13.16
N ASN A 9 2.22 5.54 -12.59
CA ASN A 9 2.40 5.58 -11.13
C ASN A 9 1.82 6.85 -10.51
N ILE A 10 2.03 8.02 -11.14
CA ILE A 10 1.41 9.27 -10.69
C ILE A 10 -0.11 9.19 -10.81
N ALA A 11 -0.64 8.70 -11.93
CA ALA A 11 -2.07 8.54 -12.13
C ALA A 11 -2.68 7.62 -11.06
N LEU A 12 -2.05 6.48 -10.75
CA LEU A 12 -2.51 5.56 -9.71
C LEU A 12 -2.57 6.23 -8.34
N VAL A 13 -1.49 6.92 -7.94
CA VAL A 13 -1.42 7.59 -6.63
C VAL A 13 -2.41 8.75 -6.54
N THR A 14 -2.55 9.55 -7.60
CA THR A 14 -3.46 10.70 -7.63
C THR A 14 -4.92 10.27 -7.69
N LEU A 15 -5.28 9.23 -8.46
CA LEU A 15 -6.64 8.68 -8.53
C LEU A 15 -7.05 7.90 -7.28
N ALA A 16 -6.09 7.42 -6.49
CA ALA A 16 -6.36 6.78 -5.21
C ALA A 16 -7.00 7.75 -4.20
N PHE A 17 -6.68 9.03 -4.26
CA PHE A 17 -7.26 10.06 -3.40
C PHE A 17 -8.79 10.21 -3.58
N PRO A 18 -9.31 10.55 -4.78
CA PRO A 18 -10.76 10.60 -4.99
C PRO A 18 -11.40 9.22 -4.82
N GLY A 19 -10.65 8.14 -5.08
CA GLY A 19 -11.06 6.78 -4.75
C GLY A 19 -11.39 6.61 -3.26
N GLY A 20 -10.46 6.98 -2.38
CA GLY A 20 -10.64 6.97 -0.93
C GLY A 20 -11.72 7.92 -0.43
N TYR A 21 -11.84 9.10 -1.03
CA TYR A 21 -12.93 10.03 -0.70
C TYR A 21 -14.31 9.43 -1.06
N SER A 22 -14.42 8.85 -2.26
CA SER A 22 -15.67 8.27 -2.75
C SER A 22 -16.06 6.97 -2.04
N SER A 23 -15.10 6.24 -1.45
CA SER A 23 -15.37 4.96 -0.77
C SER A 23 -16.20 5.11 0.50
N LEU A 24 -16.26 6.33 1.05
CA LEU A 24 -17.08 6.71 2.20
C LEU A 24 -18.43 7.34 1.80
N SER A 25 -18.86 7.18 0.55
CA SER A 25 -20.23 7.50 0.16
C SER A 25 -21.22 6.59 0.90
N PRO A 26 -22.40 7.10 1.33
CA PRO A 26 -23.38 6.31 2.08
C PRO A 26 -23.74 4.98 1.41
N GLU A 27 -23.90 4.99 0.09
CA GLU A 27 -24.18 3.80 -0.73
C GLU A 27 -23.12 2.71 -0.58
N LYS A 28 -21.84 3.10 -0.53
CA LYS A 28 -20.71 2.15 -0.39
C LYS A 28 -20.52 1.69 1.05
N LEU A 29 -20.95 2.47 2.03
CA LEU A 29 -20.85 2.12 3.46
C LEU A 29 -21.91 1.12 3.91
N LEU A 30 -23.08 1.08 3.26
CA LEU A 30 -24.20 0.19 3.65
C LEU A 30 -23.82 -1.29 3.74
N ASN A 31 -22.84 -1.74 2.95
CA ASN A 31 -22.39 -3.13 2.90
C ASN A 31 -21.00 -3.34 3.52
N LYS A 32 -20.53 -2.42 4.37
CA LYS A 32 -19.22 -2.48 5.00
C LYS A 32 -19.37 -2.54 6.53
N ASN A 33 -18.63 -3.43 7.16
CA ASN A 33 -18.56 -3.53 8.62
C ASN A 33 -17.11 -3.77 9.05
N PRO A 34 -16.17 -2.85 8.76
CA PRO A 34 -14.86 -2.92 9.41
C PRO A 34 -15.04 -2.67 10.91
N ASP A 35 -14.29 -3.42 11.70
CA ASP A 35 -14.23 -3.28 13.15
C ASP A 35 -12.78 -3.24 13.63
N ALA A 36 -12.60 -3.10 14.95
CA ALA A 36 -11.28 -3.04 15.58
C ALA A 36 -10.44 -4.30 15.29
N ILE A 37 -11.07 -5.48 15.29
CA ILE A 37 -10.42 -6.77 15.07
C ILE A 37 -9.86 -6.80 13.64
N PHE A 38 -10.68 -6.44 12.65
CA PHE A 38 -10.28 -6.42 11.26
C PHE A 38 -9.16 -5.41 11.00
N CYS A 39 -9.21 -4.24 11.63
CA CYS A 39 -8.13 -3.25 11.57
C CYS A 39 -6.82 -3.79 12.17
N GLY A 40 -6.87 -4.40 13.35
CA GLY A 40 -5.71 -4.98 14.03
C GLY A 40 -5.09 -6.13 13.24
N VAL A 41 -5.91 -7.05 12.73
CA VAL A 41 -5.45 -8.14 11.85
C VAL A 41 -4.79 -7.59 10.59
N THR A 42 -5.40 -6.59 9.97
CA THR A 42 -4.85 -5.96 8.76
C THR A 42 -3.50 -5.32 9.03
N LEU A 43 -3.36 -4.58 10.15
CA LEU A 43 -2.12 -3.94 10.57
C LEU A 43 -0.99 -4.94 10.82
N LEU A 44 -1.30 -6.17 11.24
CA LEU A 44 -0.31 -7.24 11.42
C LEU A 44 0.01 -7.98 10.12
N LEU A 45 -1.02 -8.30 9.32
CA LEU A 45 -0.86 -9.04 8.08
C LEU A 45 -0.11 -8.24 7.01
N THR A 46 -0.30 -6.92 6.91
CA THR A 46 0.35 -6.12 5.87
C THR A 46 1.89 -6.07 6.00
N PRO A 47 2.49 -5.88 7.19
CA PRO A 47 3.93 -6.03 7.38
C PRO A 47 4.43 -7.45 7.07
N LEU A 48 3.73 -8.49 7.54
CA LEU A 48 4.11 -9.88 7.29
C LEU A 48 4.07 -10.20 5.79
N PHE A 49 3.04 -9.73 5.09
CA PHE A 49 2.92 -9.83 3.64
C PHE A 49 4.07 -9.12 2.93
N SER A 50 4.44 -7.92 3.38
CA SER A 50 5.55 -7.15 2.81
C SER A 50 6.88 -7.92 2.93
N ILE A 51 7.19 -8.44 4.12
CA ILE A 51 8.38 -9.26 4.37
C ILE A 51 8.32 -10.55 3.54
N GLY A 52 7.19 -11.24 3.56
CA GLY A 52 6.97 -12.51 2.84
C GLY A 52 7.12 -12.36 1.34
N SER A 53 6.60 -11.29 0.74
CA SER A 53 6.70 -11.02 -0.69
C SER A 53 8.15 -10.83 -1.15
N VAL A 54 8.95 -10.07 -0.39
CA VAL A 54 10.36 -9.85 -0.68
C VAL A 54 11.17 -11.12 -0.43
N GLY A 55 10.93 -11.80 0.71
CA GLY A 55 11.58 -13.07 1.03
C GLY A 55 11.29 -14.16 -0.01
N TYR A 56 10.05 -14.23 -0.51
CA TYR A 56 9.67 -15.12 -1.60
C TYR A 56 10.37 -14.75 -2.90
N SER A 57 10.43 -13.47 -3.26
CA SER A 57 11.15 -13.01 -4.46
C SER A 57 12.63 -13.40 -4.43
N ILE A 58 13.32 -13.15 -3.31
CA ILE A 58 14.74 -13.49 -3.13
C ILE A 58 14.94 -15.01 -3.22
N ARG A 59 14.14 -15.81 -2.48
CA ARG A 59 14.30 -17.26 -2.41
C ARG A 59 13.90 -17.99 -3.68
N ARG A 60 12.78 -17.61 -4.30
CA ARG A 60 12.20 -18.34 -5.44
C ARG A 60 12.82 -17.93 -6.77
N TRP A 61 13.14 -16.65 -6.93
CA TRP A 61 13.62 -16.08 -8.19
C TRP A 61 15.13 -15.82 -8.18
N ASN A 62 15.82 -16.11 -7.07
CA ASN A 62 17.27 -15.93 -6.91
C ASN A 62 17.74 -14.49 -7.14
N HIS A 63 16.89 -13.51 -6.84
CA HIS A 63 17.23 -12.09 -6.90
C HIS A 63 18.10 -11.74 -5.69
N SER A 64 19.42 -11.90 -5.82
CA SER A 64 20.37 -11.49 -4.78
C SER A 64 20.42 -9.97 -4.58
N ARG A 65 20.03 -9.21 -5.61
CA ARG A 65 20.03 -7.75 -5.62
C ARG A 65 18.69 -7.19 -6.12
N LEU A 66 18.03 -6.43 -5.26
CA LEU A 66 16.79 -5.71 -5.54
C LEU A 66 17.12 -4.22 -5.68
N ALA A 67 16.75 -3.63 -6.81
CA ALA A 67 16.95 -2.20 -7.03
C ALA A 67 15.92 -1.37 -6.25
N ARG A 68 16.36 -0.23 -5.71
CA ARG A 68 15.46 0.73 -5.04
C ARG A 68 14.28 1.14 -5.94
N PRO A 69 13.11 1.43 -5.34
CA PRO A 69 11.94 1.83 -6.08
C PRO A 69 12.15 3.18 -6.76
N THR A 70 11.56 3.35 -7.94
CA THR A 70 11.57 4.59 -8.71
C THR A 70 10.22 4.80 -9.38
N LEU A 71 9.83 6.06 -9.61
CA LEU A 71 8.54 6.34 -10.23
C LEU A 71 8.43 5.86 -11.69
N SER A 72 9.53 5.51 -12.36
CA SER A 72 9.53 5.11 -13.78
C SER A 72 9.50 3.58 -14.02
N ARG A 73 9.26 2.78 -12.98
CA ARG A 73 9.21 1.31 -13.04
C ARG A 73 7.79 0.78 -12.88
N ASN A 74 7.55 -0.43 -13.40
CA ASN A 74 6.25 -1.11 -13.37
C ASN A 74 5.87 -1.49 -11.92
N PRO A 75 4.74 -0.99 -11.37
CA PRO A 75 4.31 -1.25 -9.99
C PRO A 75 3.59 -2.59 -9.79
N PHE A 76 3.30 -3.34 -10.85
CA PHE A 76 2.45 -4.53 -10.77
C PHE A 76 3.25 -5.84 -10.67
N ASN A 77 4.57 -5.77 -10.66
CA ASN A 77 5.42 -6.95 -10.68
C ASN A 77 5.86 -7.37 -9.28
N TRP A 78 4.91 -7.81 -8.45
CA TRP A 78 5.17 -8.21 -7.06
C TRP A 78 6.20 -9.34 -6.90
N TRP A 79 6.35 -10.20 -7.91
CA TRP A 79 7.21 -11.38 -7.81
C TRP A 79 8.67 -11.11 -8.19
N HIS A 80 8.92 -10.28 -9.21
CA HIS A 80 10.28 -9.94 -9.64
C HIS A 80 10.75 -8.58 -9.13
N ASP A 81 9.81 -7.69 -8.76
CA ASP A 81 10.07 -6.33 -8.30
C ASP A 81 9.18 -5.95 -7.10
N PRO A 82 9.30 -6.71 -5.99
CA PRO A 82 8.46 -6.51 -4.81
C PRO A 82 8.68 -5.13 -4.18
N LEU A 83 9.89 -4.56 -4.25
CA LEU A 83 10.18 -3.24 -3.66
C LEU A 83 9.46 -2.11 -4.39
N GLN A 84 9.42 -2.16 -5.72
CA GLN A 84 8.67 -1.20 -6.53
C GLN A 84 7.17 -1.29 -6.25
N SER A 85 6.65 -2.52 -6.22
CA SER A 85 5.23 -2.78 -6.02
C SER A 85 4.80 -2.34 -4.62
N LEU A 86 5.60 -2.68 -3.60
CA LEU A 86 5.39 -2.26 -2.22
C LEU A 86 5.41 -0.74 -2.08
N PHE A 87 6.39 -0.05 -2.64
CA PHE A 87 6.49 1.41 -2.58
C PHE A 87 5.24 2.10 -3.15
N ILE A 88 4.83 1.71 -4.36
CA ILE A 88 3.66 2.32 -5.02
C ILE A 88 2.37 1.96 -4.28
N SER A 89 2.22 0.74 -3.80
CA SER A 89 1.08 0.35 -2.95
C SER A 89 1.02 1.14 -1.64
N THR A 90 2.16 1.42 -0.99
CA THR A 90 2.22 2.29 0.19
C THR A 90 1.73 3.70 -0.16
N CYS A 91 2.20 4.29 -1.26
CA CYS A 91 1.76 5.62 -1.71
C CYS A 91 0.26 5.66 -2.02
N ILE A 92 -0.27 4.63 -2.70
CA ILE A 92 -1.71 4.48 -2.98
C ILE A 92 -2.51 4.38 -1.67
N ALA A 93 -2.05 3.57 -0.72
CA ALA A 93 -2.74 3.40 0.56
C ALA A 93 -2.77 4.70 1.38
N ILE A 94 -1.65 5.43 1.43
CA ILE A 94 -1.60 6.76 2.08
C ILE A 94 -2.55 7.74 1.39
N SER A 95 -2.50 7.83 0.06
CA SER A 95 -3.38 8.70 -0.73
C SER A 95 -4.87 8.38 -0.50
N THR A 96 -5.20 7.08 -0.47
CA THR A 96 -6.55 6.58 -0.15
C THR A 96 -6.96 6.96 1.27
N ALA A 97 -6.09 6.76 2.26
CA ALA A 97 -6.37 7.10 3.65
C ALA A 97 -6.64 8.60 3.82
N ILE A 98 -5.81 9.46 3.22
CA ILE A 98 -6.01 10.92 3.23
C ILE A 98 -7.33 11.30 2.54
N GLY A 99 -7.58 10.78 1.34
CA GLY A 99 -8.82 11.04 0.62
C GLY A 99 -10.05 10.63 1.43
N SER A 100 -9.99 9.48 2.10
CA SER A 100 -11.05 9.01 3.00
C SER A 100 -11.23 9.92 4.23
N ALA A 101 -10.14 10.34 4.87
CA ALA A 101 -10.20 11.19 6.06
C ALA A 101 -10.80 12.57 5.78
N LEU A 102 -10.67 13.08 4.55
CA LEU A 102 -11.20 14.40 4.15
C LEU A 102 -12.71 14.41 3.87
N ARG A 103 -13.40 13.27 3.92
CA ARG A 103 -14.86 13.19 3.79
C ARG A 103 -15.54 13.51 5.14
N HIS A 104 -15.90 14.77 5.37
CA HIS A 104 -16.74 15.25 6.51
C HIS A 104 -18.23 15.42 6.10
N PRO A 105 -19.25 15.43 7.01
CA PRO A 105 -19.28 15.16 8.46
C PRO A 105 -20.20 13.99 8.89
N SER A 106 -20.79 13.20 7.98
CA SER A 106 -21.71 12.11 8.37
C SER A 106 -21.00 10.76 8.63
N LEU A 107 -19.80 10.78 9.20
CA LEU A 107 -19.06 9.55 9.53
C LEU A 107 -19.71 8.90 10.75
N GLY A 108 -20.73 8.07 10.52
CA GLY A 108 -21.20 7.12 11.53
C GLY A 108 -20.12 6.11 11.89
N SER A 109 -20.39 5.24 12.87
CA SER A 109 -19.44 4.22 13.36
C SER A 109 -18.72 3.46 12.23
N VAL A 110 -19.46 3.05 11.20
CA VAL A 110 -18.90 2.35 10.03
C VAL A 110 -17.92 3.21 9.23
N GLY A 111 -18.23 4.50 9.02
CA GLY A 111 -17.35 5.43 8.31
C GLY A 111 -16.03 5.67 9.05
N PHE A 112 -16.10 5.81 10.38
CA PHE A 112 -14.91 5.88 11.22
C PHE A 112 -14.02 4.64 11.07
N TRP A 113 -14.61 3.45 11.18
CA TRP A 113 -13.85 2.20 11.05
C TRP A 113 -13.30 1.96 9.64
N MET A 114 -13.96 2.46 8.59
CA MET A 114 -13.41 2.42 7.23
C MET A 114 -12.17 3.31 7.09
N VAL A 115 -12.19 4.53 7.65
CA VAL A 115 -11.01 5.41 7.69
C VAL A 115 -9.88 4.76 8.50
N ALA A 116 -10.22 4.20 9.67
CA ALA A 116 -9.27 3.46 10.50
C ALA A 116 -8.65 2.28 9.74
N PHE A 117 -9.46 1.51 9.00
CA PHE A 117 -9.00 0.41 8.18
C PHE A 117 -8.00 0.86 7.10
N TYR A 118 -8.32 1.89 6.31
CA TYR A 118 -7.37 2.43 5.32
C TYR A 118 -6.09 2.95 5.97
N SER A 119 -6.20 3.54 7.15
CA SER A 119 -5.05 4.01 7.92
C SER A 119 -4.19 2.83 8.41
N CYS A 120 -4.79 1.74 8.87
CA CYS A 120 -4.10 0.51 9.24
C CYS A 120 -3.39 -0.14 8.06
N VAL A 121 -4.01 -0.17 6.88
CA VAL A 121 -3.35 -0.64 5.64
C VAL A 121 -2.14 0.23 5.32
N ALA A 122 -2.29 1.55 5.32
CA ALA A 122 -1.21 2.49 5.02
C ALA A 122 -0.05 2.36 6.02
N LEU A 123 -0.35 2.30 7.32
CA LEU A 123 0.65 2.13 8.37
C LEU A 123 1.31 0.77 8.29
N GLY A 124 0.55 -0.31 8.09
CA GLY A 124 1.10 -1.66 7.99
C GLY A 124 2.01 -1.84 6.78
N LEU A 125 1.67 -1.26 5.62
CA LEU A 125 2.57 -1.23 4.46
C LEU A 125 3.81 -0.39 4.72
N LEU A 126 3.68 0.78 5.38
CA LEU A 126 4.83 1.62 5.74
C LEU A 126 5.78 0.91 6.71
N ILE A 127 5.24 0.27 7.75
CA ILE A 127 6.00 -0.55 8.70
C ILE A 127 6.67 -1.71 7.96
N GLY A 128 5.90 -2.43 7.13
CA GLY A 128 6.40 -3.53 6.30
C GLY A 128 7.56 -3.09 5.41
N GLN A 129 7.45 -1.93 4.78
CA GLN A 129 8.51 -1.34 3.98
C GLN A 129 9.75 -1.04 4.83
N ILE A 130 9.61 -0.35 5.97
CA ILE A 130 10.73 -0.08 6.89
C ILE A 130 11.41 -1.38 7.32
N LEU A 131 10.64 -2.40 7.68
CA LEU A 131 11.16 -3.71 8.08
C LEU A 131 11.91 -4.41 6.94
N VAL A 132 11.35 -4.41 5.73
CA VAL A 132 12.01 -4.94 4.53
C VAL A 132 13.35 -4.27 4.29
N TYR A 133 13.41 -2.93 4.38
CA TYR A 133 14.67 -2.18 4.22
C TYR A 133 15.70 -2.50 5.30
N ARG A 134 15.26 -2.86 6.51
CA ARG A 134 16.14 -3.26 7.61
C ARG A 134 16.63 -4.71 7.46
N ILE A 135 15.72 -5.65 7.19
CA ILE A 135 15.99 -7.09 7.12
C ILE A 135 16.80 -7.43 5.88
N TYR A 136 16.44 -6.88 4.72
CA TYR A 136 17.05 -7.22 3.43
C TYR A 136 18.04 -6.15 2.95
N ARG A 137 18.59 -5.35 3.87
CA ARG A 137 19.47 -4.21 3.55
C ARG A 137 20.60 -4.58 2.59
N GLU A 138 21.23 -5.72 2.81
CA GLU A 138 22.37 -6.21 2.01
C GLU A 138 21.97 -6.62 0.59
N ASN A 139 20.70 -6.96 0.39
CA ASN A 139 20.14 -7.30 -0.92
C ASN A 139 19.68 -6.06 -1.69
N ILE A 140 19.65 -4.86 -1.09
CA ILE A 140 19.11 -3.66 -1.74
C ILE A 140 20.23 -2.81 -2.32
N ILE A 141 20.22 -2.63 -3.64
CA ILE A 141 21.19 -1.80 -4.37
C ILE A 141 20.62 -0.43 -4.73
N ALA A 142 21.51 0.54 -4.98
CA ALA A 142 21.12 1.84 -5.52
C ALA A 142 20.37 1.67 -6.86
N ALA A 143 19.41 2.57 -7.11
CA ALA A 143 18.59 2.58 -8.33
C ALA A 143 19.36 3.13 -9.54
#